data_AF-A0A6N8GPY4-F1
#
_entry.id   AF-A0A6N8GPY4-F1
#
_cell.length_a   1.000
_cell.length_b   1.000
_cell.length_c   1.000
_cell.angle_alpha   90.00
_cell.angle_beta   90.00
_cell.angle_gamma   90.00
#
_symmetry.space_group_name_H-M   'P 1'
#
loop_
_entity.id
_entity.type
_entity.pdbx_description
1 polymer ?
#
loop_
_entity_poly.entity_id
_entity_poly.type
_entity_poly.pdbx_seq_one_letter_code
_entity_poly.pdbx_strand_id
1 'polypeptide(L)'
;MDTIAPSQSTAPIRPPAPTPAEAHARLRRSLKPRHLTMIALGGAIGTGLFVASGNTIATAGPGGALLAYVVIGFMVFLLMQSLGEMATYLPVSGAFEEYSTRFVSPSFGFAIGWNYWYNWAITVAAELVAA
;
A
#
# COMPACT_ATOMS: atom_id res chain seq x y z
N MET A 1 -11.91 -18.55 -69.15
CA MET A 1 -10.66 -18.31 -68.40
C MET A 1 -11.03 -17.50 -67.17
N ASP A 2 -11.70 -18.12 -66.20
CA ASP A 2 -12.06 -17.48 -64.94
C ASP A 2 -11.07 -17.94 -63.87
N THR A 3 -9.97 -17.19 -63.76
CA THR A 3 -9.00 -17.34 -62.68
C THR A 3 -9.61 -16.74 -61.41
N ILE A 4 -10.23 -17.59 -60.59
CA ILE A 4 -10.70 -17.22 -59.25
C ILE A 4 -9.48 -17.13 -58.33
N ALA A 5 -9.18 -15.91 -57.87
CA ALA A 5 -8.16 -15.61 -56.87
C ALA A 5 -8.53 -16.17 -55.47
N PRO A 6 -7.54 -16.52 -54.63
CA PRO A 6 -7.75 -17.20 -53.36
C PRO A 6 -8.36 -16.28 -52.28
N SER A 7 -9.24 -16.87 -51.46
CA SER A 7 -9.86 -16.24 -50.29
C SER A 7 -8.81 -15.73 -49.31
N GLN A 8 -8.81 -14.41 -49.08
CA GLN A 8 -8.01 -13.82 -48.02
C GLN A 8 -8.52 -14.30 -46.67
N SER A 9 -7.65 -15.06 -45.99
CA SER A 9 -7.84 -15.55 -44.62
C SER A 9 -7.92 -14.36 -43.67
N THR A 10 -9.14 -14.05 -43.23
CA THR A 10 -9.42 -13.03 -42.21
C THR A 10 -8.93 -13.54 -40.86
N ALA A 11 -7.64 -13.35 -40.58
CA ALA A 11 -7.10 -13.56 -39.24
C ALA A 11 -7.87 -12.69 -38.24
N PRO A 12 -8.30 -13.21 -37.07
CA PRO A 12 -9.02 -12.41 -36.08
C PRO A 12 -8.12 -11.26 -35.61
N ILE A 13 -8.58 -10.04 -35.85
CA ILE A 13 -7.95 -8.80 -35.36
C ILE A 13 -7.89 -8.89 -33.83
N ARG A 14 -6.70 -9.12 -33.28
CA ARG A 14 -6.47 -9.06 -31.83
C ARG A 14 -6.84 -7.64 -31.39
N PRO A 15 -7.72 -7.46 -30.39
CA PRO A 15 -8.04 -6.12 -29.89
C PRO A 15 -6.74 -5.41 -29.49
N PRO A 16 -6.58 -4.12 -29.82
CA PRO A 16 -5.42 -3.35 -29.40
C PRO A 16 -5.26 -3.45 -27.88
N ALA A 17 -4.02 -3.51 -27.41
CA ALA A 17 -3.74 -3.56 -25.99
C ALA A 17 -4.40 -2.35 -25.30
N PRO A 18 -5.11 -2.55 -24.17
CA PRO A 18 -5.86 -1.49 -23.52
C PRO A 18 -4.90 -0.37 -23.10
N THR A 19 -5.32 0.85 -23.37
CA THR A 19 -4.60 2.05 -22.93
C THR A 19 -4.65 2.14 -21.39
N PRO A 20 -3.68 2.77 -20.72
CA PRO A 20 -3.71 2.93 -19.26
C PRO A 20 -5.03 3.53 -18.73
N ALA A 21 -5.67 4.40 -19.52
CA ALA A 21 -6.98 4.96 -19.21
C ALA A 21 -8.11 3.90 -19.16
N GLU A 22 -8.09 2.91 -20.05
CA GLU A 22 -9.10 1.83 -20.10
C GLU A 22 -8.88 0.78 -19.00
N ALA A 23 -7.64 0.58 -18.55
CA ALA A 23 -7.32 -0.32 -17.45
C ALA A 23 -7.97 0.11 -16.12
N HIS A 24 -7.99 1.42 -15.83
CA HIS A 24 -8.68 1.98 -14.66
C HIS A 24 -10.21 1.82 -14.75
N ALA A 25 -10.78 1.96 -15.95
CA ALA A 25 -12.22 1.80 -16.18
C ALA A 25 -12.71 0.34 -15.98
N ARG A 26 -11.79 -0.64 -16.01
CA ARG A 26 -12.13 -2.07 -15.94
C ARG A 26 -11.93 -2.69 -14.54
N LEU A 27 -11.38 -1.96 -13.58
CA LEU A 27 -11.29 -2.43 -12.19
C LEU A 27 -12.67 -2.37 -11.53
N ARG A 28 -13.28 -3.52 -11.26
CA ARG A 28 -14.56 -3.56 -10.53
C ARG A 28 -14.35 -3.07 -9.09
N ARG A 29 -14.89 -1.89 -8.76
CA ARG A 29 -14.98 -1.38 -7.38
C ARG A 29 -15.98 -2.22 -6.56
N SER A 30 -15.56 -3.41 -6.14
CA SER A 30 -16.37 -4.34 -5.33
C SER A 30 -15.91 -4.44 -3.87
N LEU A 31 -14.87 -3.69 -3.48
CA LEU A 31 -14.38 -3.66 -2.10
C LEU A 31 -15.41 -2.97 -1.19
N LYS A 32 -16.03 -3.79 -0.34
CA LYS A 32 -16.94 -3.33 0.71
C LYS A 32 -16.11 -2.78 1.89
N PRO A 33 -16.67 -1.88 2.72
CA PRO A 33 -15.97 -1.34 3.90
C PRO A 33 -15.33 -2.41 4.79
N ARG A 34 -16.02 -3.53 5.01
CA ARG A 34 -15.49 -4.69 5.76
C ARG A 34 -14.20 -5.29 5.18
N HIS A 35 -14.02 -5.27 3.85
CA HIS A 35 -12.81 -5.79 3.23
C HIS A 35 -11.64 -4.83 3.45
N LEU A 36 -11.91 -3.52 3.41
CA LEU A 36 -10.91 -2.49 3.72
C LEU A 36 -10.46 -2.60 5.19
N THR A 37 -11.40 -2.82 6.12
CA THR A 37 -11.06 -3.06 7.53
C THR A 37 -10.25 -4.33 7.73
N MET A 38 -10.57 -5.43 7.03
CA MET A 38 -9.75 -6.64 7.08
C MET A 38 -8.33 -6.43 6.55
N ILE A 39 -8.16 -5.68 5.46
CA ILE A 39 -6.84 -5.34 4.92
C ILE A 39 -6.06 -4.51 5.94
N ALA A 40 -6.69 -3.50 6.54
CA ALA A 40 -6.05 -2.65 7.53
C ALA A 40 -5.61 -3.43 8.78
N LEU A 41 -6.48 -4.30 9.32
CA LEU A 41 -6.17 -5.14 10.47
C LEU A 41 -5.06 -6.15 10.15
N GLY A 42 -5.11 -6.77 8.96
CA GLY A 42 -4.10 -7.72 8.51
C GLY A 42 -2.72 -7.09 8.32
N GLY A 43 -2.65 -5.83 7.90
CA GLY A 43 -1.38 -5.10 7.80
C GLY A 43 -0.87 -4.54 9.14
N ALA A 44 -1.76 -4.24 10.08
CA ALA A 44 -1.38 -3.66 11.37
C ALA A 44 -0.96 -4.70 12.42
N ILE A 45 -1.53 -5.90 12.38
CA ILE A 45 -1.24 -6.98 13.34
C ILE A 45 -0.21 -7.93 12.73
N GLY A 46 1.07 -7.67 13.02
CA GLY A 46 2.19 -8.49 12.56
C GLY A 46 2.94 -9.22 13.68
N THR A 47 3.94 -10.01 13.29
CA THR A 47 4.83 -10.74 14.22
C THR A 47 5.63 -9.79 15.11
N GLY A 48 5.92 -8.58 14.63
CA GLY A 48 6.63 -7.54 15.38
C GLY A 48 5.99 -7.18 16.71
N LEU A 49 4.66 -7.24 16.83
CA LEU A 49 3.97 -7.02 18.10
C LEU A 49 4.41 -8.07 19.13
N PHE A 50 4.46 -9.35 18.76
CA PHE A 50 4.81 -10.43 19.69
C PHE A 50 6.32 -10.48 19.97
N VAL A 51 7.15 -10.30 18.95
CA VAL A 51 8.62 -10.35 19.08
C VAL A 51 9.15 -9.15 19.86
N ALA A 52 8.65 -7.94 19.58
CA ALA A 52 9.13 -6.72 20.24
C ALA A 52 8.53 -6.51 21.64
N SER A 53 7.33 -7.05 21.92
CA SER A 53 6.68 -6.87 23.24
C SER A 53 7.51 -7.46 24.37
N GLY A 54 8.08 -8.65 24.20
CA GLY A 54 8.91 -9.29 25.22
C GLY A 54 10.12 -8.43 25.60
N ASN A 55 10.84 -7.93 24.60
CA ASN A 55 11.99 -7.04 24.82
C ASN A 55 11.58 -5.70 25.43
N THR A 56 10.45 -5.12 25.02
CA THR A 56 9.95 -3.85 25.54
C THR A 56 9.55 -3.96 27.00
N ILE A 57 8.87 -5.05 27.38
CA ILE A 57 8.50 -5.32 28.78
C ILE A 57 9.74 -5.60 29.63
N ALA A 58 10.72 -6.34 29.11
CA ALA A 58 11.95 -6.65 29.83
C ALA A 58 12.82 -5.40 30.10
N THR A 59 12.84 -4.44 29.16
CA THR A 59 13.68 -3.23 29.26
C THR A 59 12.99 -2.06 29.96
N ALA A 60 11.71 -1.80 29.66
CA ALA A 60 10.95 -0.67 30.21
C ALA A 60 10.11 -1.05 31.45
N GLY A 61 9.98 -2.33 31.77
CA GLY A 61 9.05 -2.83 32.77
C GLY A 61 7.58 -2.79 32.29
N PRO A 62 6.66 -3.47 33.01
CA PRO A 62 5.26 -3.58 32.62
C PRO A 62 4.53 -2.22 32.60
N GLY A 63 4.84 -1.32 33.54
CA GLY A 63 4.27 0.03 33.56
C GLY A 63 4.80 0.93 32.44
N GLY A 64 6.11 0.86 32.17
CA GLY A 64 6.74 1.62 31.10
C GLY A 64 6.29 1.18 29.70
N ALA A 65 6.14 -0.13 29.48
CA ALA A 65 5.63 -0.67 28.22
C ALA A 65 4.19 -0.21 27.91
N LEU A 66 3.29 -0.20 28.92
CA LEU A 66 1.92 0.30 28.74
C LEU A 66 1.87 1.80 28.45
N LEU A 67 2.66 2.60 29.18
CA LEU A 67 2.73 4.04 28.94
C LEU A 67 3.28 4.34 27.54
N ALA A 68 4.36 3.66 27.14
CA ALA A 68 4.92 3.79 25.80
C ALA A 68 3.90 3.42 24.71
N TYR A 69 3.12 2.34 24.92
CA TYR A 69 2.08 1.93 23.99
C TYR A 69 0.97 2.99 23.85
N VAL A 70 0.51 3.59 24.96
CA VAL A 70 -0.51 4.65 24.93
C VAL A 70 0.02 5.91 24.24
N VAL A 71 1.24 6.34 24.55
CA VAL A 71 1.84 7.56 23.99
C VAL A 71 2.06 7.40 22.48
N ILE A 72 2.68 6.29 22.05
CA ILE A 72 2.90 6.02 20.62
C ILE A 72 1.56 5.80 19.91
N GLY A 73 0.63 5.07 20.52
CA GLY A 73 -0.71 4.84 19.96
C GLY A 73 -1.47 6.14 19.74
N PHE A 74 -1.41 7.08 20.69
CA PHE A 74 -2.01 8.40 20.55
C PHE A 74 -1.35 9.21 19.43
N MET A 75 -0.03 9.19 19.34
CA MET A 75 0.71 9.84 18.26
C MET A 75 0.31 9.29 16.88
N VAL A 76 0.26 7.97 16.73
CA VAL A 76 -0.13 7.29 15.48
C VAL A 76 -1.59 7.57 15.13
N PHE A 77 -2.48 7.65 16.12
CA PHE A 77 -3.88 8.03 15.91
C PHE A 77 -4.00 9.41 15.27
N LEU A 78 -3.27 10.41 15.79
CA LEU A 78 -3.25 11.76 15.22
C LEU A 78 -2.69 11.77 13.79
N LEU A 79 -1.62 11.03 13.52
CA LEU A 79 -1.07 10.89 12.16
C LEU A 79 -2.10 10.29 11.19
N MET A 80 -2.81 9.24 11.62
CA MET A 80 -3.79 8.58 10.76
C MET A 80 -5.03 9.45 10.50
N GLN A 81 -5.44 10.28 11.47
CA GLN A 81 -6.49 11.29 11.26
C GLN A 81 -6.05 12.32 10.20
N SER A 82 -4.85 12.89 10.34
CA SER A 82 -4.31 13.84 9.35
C SER A 82 -4.19 13.24 7.95
N LEU A 83 -3.73 11.99 7.86
CA LEU A 83 -3.66 11.28 6.57
C LEU A 83 -5.06 10.98 6.00
N GLY A 84 -6.05 10.69 6.85
CA GLY A 84 -7.44 10.49 6.45
C GLY A 84 -8.08 11.75 5.86
N GLU A 85 -7.79 12.93 6.43
CA GLU A 85 -8.23 14.22 5.87
C GLU A 85 -7.61 14.45 4.48
N MET A 86 -6.31 14.17 4.32
CA MET A 86 -5.64 14.27 3.01
C MET A 86 -6.20 13.28 1.98
N ALA A 87 -6.49 12.05 2.38
CA ALA A 87 -7.01 11.01 1.49
C ALA A 87 -8.47 11.25 1.05
N THR A 88 -9.27 11.92 1.89
CA THR A 88 -10.64 12.32 1.52
C THR A 88 -10.65 13.58 0.67
N TYR A 89 -9.73 14.52 0.92
CA TYR A 89 -9.57 15.74 0.11
C TYR A 89 -9.05 15.47 -1.30
N LEU A 90 -8.05 14.58 -1.43
CA LEU A 90 -7.45 14.24 -2.72
C LEU A 90 -7.41 12.71 -2.91
N PRO A 91 -8.50 12.08 -3.39
CA PRO A 91 -8.59 10.62 -3.51
C PRO A 91 -7.80 10.11 -4.71
N VAL A 92 -6.47 10.14 -4.59
CA VAL A 92 -5.53 9.53 -5.54
C VAL A 92 -5.24 8.08 -5.14
N SER A 93 -5.03 7.23 -6.14
CA SER A 93 -4.62 5.84 -5.90
C SER A 93 -3.10 5.81 -5.71
N GLY A 94 -2.63 6.33 -4.59
CA GLY A 94 -1.21 6.49 -4.25
C GLY A 94 -0.95 6.35 -2.75
N ALA A 95 0.30 6.06 -2.39
CA ALA A 95 0.76 5.98 -1.00
C ALA A 95 1.11 7.38 -0.45
N PHE A 96 1.57 7.46 0.81
CA PHE A 96 1.98 8.73 1.43
C PHE A 96 3.13 9.45 0.71
N GLU A 97 3.90 8.73 -0.10
CA GLU A 97 4.87 9.33 -1.04
C GLU A 97 4.18 10.29 -2.02
N GLU A 98 2.99 9.97 -2.53
CA GLU A 98 2.32 10.81 -3.53
C GLU A 98 1.82 12.12 -2.91
N TYR A 99 1.31 12.07 -1.67
CA TYR A 99 1.01 13.28 -0.90
C TYR A 99 2.29 14.09 -0.61
N SER A 100 3.39 13.44 -0.25
CA SER A 100 4.68 14.10 0.03
C SER A 100 5.28 14.77 -1.21
N THR A 101 5.21 14.10 -2.36
CA THR A 101 5.65 14.60 -3.68
C THR A 101 4.90 15.87 -4.05
N ARG A 102 3.60 15.92 -3.72
CA ARG A 102 2.69 16.98 -4.14
C ARG A 102 2.63 18.17 -3.18
N PHE A 103 2.74 17.94 -1.87
CA PHE A 103 2.68 18.99 -0.86
C PHE A 103 4.05 19.54 -0.45
N VAL A 104 5.14 18.79 -0.64
CA VAL A 104 6.49 19.21 -0.22
C VAL A 104 7.38 19.48 -1.43
N SER A 105 7.84 18.44 -2.12
CA SER A 105 8.61 18.55 -3.35
C SER A 105 8.78 17.18 -4.03
N PRO A 106 9.03 17.13 -5.35
CA PRO A 106 9.28 15.88 -6.06
C PRO A 106 10.48 15.08 -5.54
N SER A 107 11.56 15.76 -5.13
CA SER A 107 12.76 15.12 -4.57
C SER A 107 12.50 14.54 -3.18
N PHE A 108 11.70 15.22 -2.37
CA PHE A 108 11.28 14.71 -1.06
C PHE A 108 10.38 13.48 -1.21
N GLY A 109 9.44 13.52 -2.16
CA GLY A 109 8.65 12.36 -2.56
C GLY A 109 9.51 11.14 -2.89
N PHE A 110 10.46 11.30 -3.82
CA PHE A 110 11.39 10.24 -4.20
C PHE A 110 12.18 9.67 -3.01
N ALA A 111 12.68 10.52 -2.11
CA ALA A 111 13.42 10.08 -0.93
C ALA A 111 12.52 9.25 0.03
N ILE A 112 11.27 9.67 0.21
CA ILE A 112 10.28 8.96 1.03
C ILE A 112 9.92 7.60 0.41
N GLY A 113 9.73 7.54 -0.91
CA GLY A 113 9.49 6.29 -1.64
C GLY A 113 10.61 5.28 -1.44
N TRP A 114 11.87 5.72 -1.59
CA TRP A 114 13.03 4.88 -1.35
C TRP A 114 13.17 4.45 0.11
N ASN A 115 12.97 5.35 1.06
CA ASN A 115 13.00 5.01 2.49
C ASN A 115 11.95 3.94 2.82
N TYR A 116 10.75 4.07 2.26
CA TYR A 116 9.67 3.12 2.47
C TYR A 116 9.98 1.75 1.85
N TRP A 117 10.55 1.72 0.64
CA TRP A 117 10.96 0.48 0.01
C TRP A 117 12.00 -0.27 0.85
N TYR A 118 13.03 0.42 1.35
CA TYR A 118 14.01 -0.18 2.26
C TYR A 118 13.39 -0.70 3.55
N ASN A 119 12.47 0.07 4.14
CA ASN A 119 11.76 -0.34 5.34
C ASN A 119 10.98 -1.65 5.12
N TRP A 120 10.27 -1.79 4.00
CA TRP A 120 9.58 -3.04 3.64
C TRP A 120 10.54 -4.19 3.35
N ALA A 121 11.62 -3.95 2.62
CA ALA A 121 12.61 -4.99 2.33
C ALA A 121 13.23 -5.58 3.62
N ILE A 122 13.56 -4.71 4.58
CA ILE A 122 14.07 -5.13 5.89
C ILE A 122 12.98 -5.84 6.70
N THR A 123 11.75 -5.30 6.71
CA THR A 123 10.63 -5.89 7.44
C THR A 123 10.33 -7.31 6.96
N VAL A 124 10.27 -7.54 5.65
CA VAL A 124 10.05 -8.88 5.08
C VAL A 124 11.17 -9.85 5.48
N ALA A 125 12.43 -9.40 5.44
CA ALA A 125 13.55 -10.21 5.90
C ALA A 125 13.45 -10.53 7.41
N ALA A 126 13.05 -9.56 8.23
CA ALA A 126 12.85 -9.74 9.66
C ALA A 126 11.69 -10.70 9.98
N GLU A 127 10.58 -10.61 9.24
CA GLU A 127 9.46 -11.54 9.36
C GLU A 127 9.86 -12.97 8.99
N LEU A 128 10.70 -13.15 7.96
CA LEU A 128 11.20 -14.46 7.55
C LEU A 128 12.14 -15.10 8.59
N VAL A 129 12.89 -14.29 9.33
CA VAL A 129 13.78 -14.76 10.42
C VAL A 129 12.99 -15.05 11.70
N ALA A 130 11.90 -14.32 11.93
CA ALA A 130 11.05 -14.48 13.11
C ALA A 130 10.03 -15.63 13.01
N ALA A 131 9.70 -16.07 11.78
CA ALA A 131 8.79 -17.19 11.49
C ALA A 131 9.48 -18.54 11.59
#